data_AF-A0AAU5Z9I1-F1
#
_entry.id   AF-A0AAU5Z9I1-F1
#
_cell.length_a   1.000
_cell.length_b   1.000
_cell.length_c   1.000
_cell.angle_alpha   90.00
_cell.angle_beta   90.00
_cell.angle_gamma   90.00
#
_symmetry.space_group_name_H-M   'P 1'
#
loop_
_entity.id
_entity.type
_entity.pdbx_description
1 polymer ?
#
loop_
_entity_poly.entity_id
_entity_poly.type
_entity_poly.pdbx_seq_one_letter_code
_entity_poly.pdbx_strand_id
1 'polypeptide(L)'
;MPTAGSSPKGGSSASSAADACAAEIRTTEAVVAAARTGAEHWREHVQARTDLLTGKNPEATTKAIWKRTRLAGPGDISALNSALTAQAKAAGGCAKMSGSPAVACKKRLTVLDAAAAADRAAAADWANHLAMMAAHAAGDFGAEHAQEMWVAAWTHAPQNLNAAARANTALAKAPVCKP
;
A
#
# COMPACT_ATOMS: atom_id res chain seq x y z
N MET A 1 -55.05 -7.99 -35.84
CA MET A 1 -53.81 -7.48 -36.47
C MET A 1 -53.13 -6.51 -35.51
N PRO A 2 -51.79 -6.46 -35.50
CA PRO A 2 -50.97 -6.27 -34.29
C PRO A 2 -50.45 -4.84 -34.15
N THR A 3 -50.07 -4.43 -32.94
CA THR A 3 -48.86 -3.62 -32.72
C THR A 3 -48.19 -4.02 -31.42
N ALA A 4 -47.03 -4.66 -31.57
CA ALA A 4 -46.08 -4.93 -30.52
C ALA A 4 -45.51 -3.61 -29.97
N GLY A 5 -45.59 -3.42 -28.66
CA GLY A 5 -44.79 -2.42 -27.95
C GLY A 5 -43.39 -2.96 -27.76
N SER A 6 -42.43 -2.45 -28.52
CA SER A 6 -41.00 -2.75 -28.36
C SER A 6 -40.49 -2.20 -27.03
N SER A 7 -40.02 -3.09 -26.14
CA SER A 7 -39.20 -2.72 -24.99
C SER A 7 -37.82 -2.20 -25.45
N PRO A 8 -37.26 -1.15 -24.83
CA PRO A 8 -35.93 -0.68 -25.17
C PRO A 8 -34.86 -1.72 -24.79
N LYS A 9 -33.94 -1.94 -25.73
CA LYS A 9 -32.79 -2.86 -25.66
C LYS A 9 -31.82 -2.47 -24.54
N GLY A 10 -31.27 -3.49 -23.87
CA GLY A 10 -30.25 -3.38 -22.85
C GLY A 10 -28.92 -2.85 -23.36
N GLY A 11 -28.69 -1.54 -23.19
CA GLY A 11 -27.42 -0.86 -23.45
C GLY A 11 -26.56 -0.61 -22.20
N SER A 12 -27.02 -0.97 -21.00
CA SER A 12 -26.40 -0.51 -19.74
C SER A 12 -25.40 -1.46 -19.08
N SER A 13 -25.29 -2.72 -19.50
CA SER A 13 -24.49 -3.71 -18.74
C SER A 13 -22.98 -3.64 -19.02
N ALA A 14 -22.57 -3.43 -20.28
CA ALA A 14 -21.15 -3.42 -20.65
C ALA A 14 -20.41 -2.19 -20.12
N SER A 15 -20.99 -0.98 -20.23
CA SER A 15 -20.43 0.23 -19.59
C SER A 15 -20.36 0.09 -18.07
N SER A 16 -21.38 -0.51 -17.43
CA SER A 16 -21.34 -0.73 -15.97
C SER A 16 -20.22 -1.69 -15.53
N ALA A 17 -19.86 -2.68 -16.36
CA ALA A 17 -18.79 -3.63 -16.06
C ALA A 17 -17.39 -3.03 -16.24
N ALA A 18 -17.20 -2.23 -17.30
CA ALA A 18 -15.97 -1.48 -17.52
C ALA A 18 -15.76 -0.44 -16.40
N ASP A 19 -16.81 0.30 -16.03
CA ASP A 19 -16.76 1.29 -14.95
C ASP A 19 -16.45 0.65 -13.58
N ALA A 20 -17.07 -0.51 -13.29
CA ALA A 20 -16.79 -1.26 -12.07
C ALA A 20 -15.33 -1.75 -12.02
N CYS A 21 -14.79 -2.26 -13.13
CA CYS A 21 -13.37 -2.66 -13.18
C CYS A 21 -12.43 -1.46 -13.05
N ALA A 22 -12.76 -0.34 -13.71
CA ALA A 22 -12.00 0.90 -13.56
C ALA A 22 -11.96 1.37 -12.10
N ALA A 23 -13.08 1.26 -11.39
CA ALA A 23 -13.16 1.58 -9.96
C ALA A 23 -12.30 0.64 -9.10
N GLU A 24 -12.34 -0.67 -9.35
CA GLU A 24 -11.50 -1.64 -8.64
C GLU A 24 -10.01 -1.35 -8.86
N ILE A 25 -9.57 -1.17 -10.10
CA ILE A 25 -8.17 -0.87 -10.41
C ILE A 25 -7.71 0.42 -9.75
N ARG A 26 -8.49 1.50 -9.86
CA ARG A 26 -8.16 2.80 -9.26
C ARG A 26 -8.07 2.73 -7.74
N THR A 27 -8.98 2.00 -7.10
CA THR A 27 -8.96 1.85 -5.64
C THR A 27 -7.82 0.96 -5.16
N THR A 28 -7.46 -0.10 -5.90
CA THR A 28 -6.24 -0.88 -5.62
C THR A 28 -4.97 -0.06 -5.85
N GLU A 29 -4.91 0.79 -6.89
CA GLU A 29 -3.81 1.75 -7.09
C GLU A 29 -3.67 2.72 -5.92
N ALA A 30 -4.79 3.21 -5.36
CA ALA A 30 -4.78 4.05 -4.17
C ALA A 30 -4.24 3.30 -2.93
N VAL A 31 -4.54 2.00 -2.79
CA VAL A 31 -3.96 1.16 -1.71
C VAL A 31 -2.46 1.02 -1.89
N VAL A 32 -1.98 0.74 -3.10
CA VAL A 32 -0.53 0.66 -3.40
C VAL A 32 0.14 1.99 -3.04
N ALA A 33 -0.40 3.12 -3.51
CA ALA A 33 0.18 4.44 -3.24
C ALA A 33 0.26 4.75 -1.74
N ALA A 34 -0.83 4.54 -1.00
CA ALA A 34 -0.87 4.83 0.43
C ALA A 34 0.05 3.89 1.24
N ALA A 35 0.03 2.58 0.94
CA ALA A 35 0.91 1.61 1.60
C ALA A 35 2.38 1.91 1.31
N ARG A 36 2.70 2.28 0.06
CA ARG A 36 4.05 2.64 -0.35
C ARG A 36 4.58 3.85 0.40
N THR A 37 3.77 4.89 0.62
CA THR A 37 4.19 6.05 1.44
C THR A 37 4.62 5.62 2.84
N GLY A 38 3.84 4.77 3.51
CA GLY A 38 4.22 4.21 4.82
C GLY A 38 5.50 3.37 4.75
N ALA A 39 5.64 2.53 3.71
CA ALA A 39 6.86 1.74 3.49
C ALA A 39 8.11 2.59 3.20
N GLU A 40 7.96 3.73 2.51
CA GLU A 40 9.05 4.67 2.22
C GLU A 40 9.49 5.42 3.48
N HIS A 41 8.55 5.90 4.31
CA HIS A 41 8.90 6.47 5.62
C HIS A 41 9.57 5.45 6.53
N TRP A 42 9.12 4.20 6.52
CA TRP A 42 9.80 3.13 7.26
C TRP A 42 11.22 2.87 6.77
N ARG A 43 11.40 2.77 5.44
CA ARG A 43 12.73 2.62 4.84
C ARG A 43 13.66 3.73 5.27
N GLU A 44 13.20 4.97 5.20
CA GLU A 44 14.01 6.12 5.57
C GLU A 44 14.38 6.09 7.06
N HIS A 45 13.43 5.73 7.92
CA HIS A 45 13.66 5.60 9.36
C HIS A 45 14.73 4.56 9.69
N VAL A 46 14.64 3.37 9.09
CA VAL A 46 15.60 2.27 9.24
C VAL A 46 16.95 2.64 8.65
N GLN A 47 16.97 3.25 7.45
CA GLN A 47 18.20 3.64 6.78
C GLN A 47 18.95 4.72 7.58
N ALA A 48 18.25 5.64 8.23
CA ALA A 48 18.88 6.65 9.08
C ALA A 48 19.68 6.03 10.23
N ARG A 49 19.22 4.89 10.78
CA ARG A 49 20.01 4.13 11.76
C ARG A 49 21.25 3.50 11.14
N THR A 50 21.10 2.85 9.99
CA THR A 50 22.25 2.27 9.27
C THR A 50 23.29 3.34 8.91
N ASP A 51 22.84 4.49 8.42
CA ASP A 51 23.69 5.62 8.05
C ASP A 51 24.36 6.24 9.29
N LEU A 52 23.70 6.26 10.45
CA LEU A 52 24.33 6.65 11.71
C LEU A 52 25.46 5.68 12.10
N LEU A 53 25.18 4.38 12.08
CA LEU A 53 26.14 3.36 12.49
C LEU A 53 27.36 3.27 11.56
N THR A 54 27.19 3.64 10.29
CA THR A 54 28.27 3.67 9.29
C THR A 54 28.98 5.04 9.21
N GLY A 55 28.58 6.00 10.04
CA GLY A 55 29.16 7.36 10.05
C GLY A 55 28.76 8.23 8.86
N LYS A 56 27.82 7.79 8.02
CA LYS A 56 27.31 8.54 6.87
C LYS A 56 26.39 9.69 7.28
N ASN A 57 25.60 9.50 8.34
CA ASN A 57 24.78 10.56 8.94
C ASN A 57 25.30 10.92 10.34
N PRO A 58 25.42 12.22 10.68
CA PRO A 58 25.61 12.63 12.06
C PRO A 58 24.31 12.42 12.86
N GLU A 59 24.45 12.29 14.19
CA GLU A 59 23.33 12.03 15.11
C GLU A 59 22.19 13.06 14.97
N ALA A 60 22.51 14.34 14.82
CA ALA A 60 21.51 15.40 14.65
C ALA A 60 20.64 15.18 13.40
N THR A 61 21.25 14.80 12.27
CA THR A 61 20.53 14.47 11.03
C THR A 61 19.66 13.23 11.22
N THR A 62 20.18 12.19 11.86
CA THR A 62 19.42 10.97 12.14
C THR A 62 18.20 11.24 13.03
N LYS A 63 18.37 12.03 14.10
CA LYS A 63 17.26 12.46 14.97
C LYS A 63 16.20 13.26 14.22
N ALA A 64 16.61 14.13 13.30
CA ALA A 64 15.68 14.89 12.46
C ALA A 64 14.86 13.98 11.54
N ILE A 65 15.50 12.99 10.90
CA ILE A 65 14.83 11.99 10.06
C ILE A 65 13.84 11.15 10.88
N TRP A 66 14.27 10.62 12.03
CA TRP A 66 13.41 9.84 12.91
C TRP A 66 12.21 10.63 13.40
N LYS A 67 12.41 11.89 13.80
CA LYS A 67 11.31 12.78 14.20
C LYS A 67 10.33 12.98 13.06
N ARG A 68 10.80 13.34 11.87
CA ARG A 68 9.94 13.63 10.71
C ARG A 68 9.12 12.42 10.29
N THR A 69 9.76 11.27 10.11
CA THR A 69 9.08 10.02 9.71
C THR A 69 8.07 9.60 10.77
N ARG A 70 8.45 9.59 12.06
CA ARG A 70 7.53 9.28 13.18
C ARG A 70 6.30 10.19 13.20
N LEU A 71 6.45 11.48 12.96
CA LEU A 71 5.32 12.42 12.95
C LEU A 71 4.40 12.22 11.74
N ALA A 72 4.92 11.77 10.60
CA ALA A 72 4.11 11.42 9.43
C ALA A 72 3.34 10.10 9.60
N GLY A 73 3.91 9.16 10.37
CA GLY A 73 3.40 7.80 10.57
C GLY A 73 1.89 7.66 10.79
N PRO A 74 1.27 8.38 11.75
CA PRO A 74 -0.18 8.31 11.96
C PRO A 74 -1.00 8.66 10.71
N GLY A 75 -0.53 9.62 9.92
CA GLY A 75 -1.14 10.00 8.65
C GLY A 75 -1.02 8.89 7.60
N ASP A 76 0.14 8.24 7.49
CA ASP A 76 0.36 7.11 6.57
C ASP A 76 -0.64 5.98 6.85
N ILE A 77 -0.80 5.61 8.13
CA ILE A 77 -1.69 4.51 8.54
C ILE A 77 -3.17 4.88 8.30
N SER A 78 -3.55 6.12 8.59
CA SER A 78 -4.91 6.61 8.33
C SER A 78 -5.24 6.61 6.83
N ALA A 79 -4.31 7.06 5.98
CA ALA A 79 -4.47 7.06 4.53
C ALA A 79 -4.60 5.63 3.98
N LEU A 80 -3.77 4.70 4.45
CA LEU A 80 -3.84 3.30 4.05
C LEU A 80 -5.18 2.66 4.44
N ASN A 81 -5.64 2.86 5.68
CA ASN A 81 -6.92 2.32 6.15
C ASN A 81 -8.11 2.88 5.34
N SER A 82 -8.05 4.16 4.97
CA SER A 82 -9.06 4.80 4.12
C SER A 82 -9.08 4.20 2.72
N ALA A 83 -7.90 3.98 2.12
CA ALA A 83 -7.78 3.35 0.81
C ALA A 83 -8.29 1.90 0.81
N LEU A 84 -7.97 1.12 1.85
CA LEU A 84 -8.48 -0.26 2.02
C LEU A 84 -10.00 -0.29 2.12
N THR A 85 -10.59 0.65 2.87
CA THR A 85 -12.05 0.77 2.98
C THR A 85 -12.70 1.08 1.64
N ALA A 86 -12.06 1.94 0.82
CA ALA A 86 -12.55 2.25 -0.52
C ALA A 86 -12.43 1.06 -1.47
N GLN A 87 -11.28 0.35 -1.44
CA GLN A 87 -11.04 -0.85 -2.25
C GLN A 87 -12.06 -1.95 -1.97
N ALA A 88 -12.38 -2.20 -0.69
CA ALA A 88 -13.34 -3.22 -0.30
C ALA A 88 -14.73 -3.01 -0.93
N LYS A 89 -15.12 -1.76 -1.20
CA LYS A 89 -16.40 -1.42 -1.86
C LYS A 89 -16.39 -1.67 -3.37
N ALA A 90 -15.21 -1.66 -4.00
CA ALA A 90 -15.04 -1.83 -5.43
C ALA A 90 -14.58 -3.25 -5.83
N ALA A 91 -14.23 -4.09 -4.86
CA ALA A 91 -13.73 -5.44 -5.07
C ALA A 91 -14.69 -6.28 -5.93
N GLY A 92 -14.13 -7.02 -6.90
CA GLY A 92 -14.87 -7.86 -7.83
C GLY A 92 -15.47 -7.11 -9.04
N GLY A 93 -15.22 -5.81 -9.20
CA GLY A 93 -15.66 -5.03 -10.36
C GLY A 93 -15.17 -5.58 -11.70
N CYS A 94 -13.93 -6.05 -11.77
CA CYS A 94 -13.33 -6.66 -12.96
C CYS A 94 -13.83 -8.08 -13.27
N ALA A 95 -14.54 -8.75 -12.34
CA ALA A 95 -15.01 -10.12 -12.54
C ALA A 95 -16.03 -10.22 -13.69
N LYS A 96 -16.78 -9.14 -13.96
CA LYS A 96 -17.84 -9.07 -14.97
C LYS A 96 -17.31 -8.70 -16.36
N MET A 97 -16.03 -8.35 -16.50
CA MET A 97 -15.45 -8.02 -17.80
C MET A 97 -15.19 -9.27 -18.65
N SER A 98 -15.40 -9.13 -19.96
CA SER A 98 -15.13 -10.16 -20.97
C SER A 98 -14.33 -9.60 -22.16
N GLY A 99 -13.84 -10.49 -23.03
CA GLY A 99 -13.03 -10.13 -24.20
C GLY A 99 -11.57 -9.78 -23.88
N SER A 100 -10.87 -9.26 -24.89
CA SER A 100 -9.44 -8.91 -24.78
C SER A 100 -9.12 -7.87 -23.68
N PRO A 101 -9.90 -6.78 -23.50
CA PRO A 101 -9.68 -5.82 -22.41
C PRO A 101 -9.68 -6.47 -21.02
N ALA A 102 -10.59 -7.44 -20.79
CA ALA A 102 -10.66 -8.16 -19.53
C ALA A 102 -9.37 -8.91 -19.19
N VAL A 103 -8.66 -9.46 -20.19
CA VAL A 103 -7.38 -10.18 -19.97
C VAL A 103 -6.29 -9.23 -19.50
N ALA A 104 -6.17 -8.06 -20.14
CA ALA A 104 -5.20 -7.04 -19.74
C ALA A 104 -5.50 -6.51 -18.33
N CYS A 105 -6.78 -6.25 -18.03
CA CYS A 105 -7.21 -5.73 -16.75
C CYS A 105 -7.05 -6.72 -15.60
N LYS A 106 -7.35 -8.01 -15.82
CA LYS A 106 -7.04 -9.07 -14.84
C LYS A 106 -5.55 -9.16 -14.55
N LYS A 107 -4.69 -9.13 -15.59
CA LYS A 107 -3.23 -9.13 -15.40
C LYS A 107 -2.76 -7.90 -14.60
N ARG A 108 -3.27 -6.71 -14.93
CA ARG A 108 -2.95 -5.48 -14.19
C ARG A 108 -3.37 -5.58 -12.73
N LEU A 109 -4.59 -6.06 -12.46
CA LEU A 109 -5.11 -6.23 -11.10
C LEU A 109 -4.25 -7.22 -10.30
N THR A 110 -3.85 -8.36 -10.87
CA THR A 110 -2.94 -9.31 -10.20
C THR A 110 -1.63 -8.67 -9.76
N VAL A 111 -1.02 -7.85 -10.62
CA VAL A 111 0.24 -7.17 -10.27
C VAL A 111 0.01 -6.07 -9.23
N LEU A 112 -1.12 -5.35 -9.32
CA LEU A 112 -1.53 -4.37 -8.32
C LEU A 112 -1.78 -5.00 -6.96
N ASP A 113 -2.45 -6.15 -6.89
CA ASP A 113 -2.70 -6.88 -5.65
C ASP A 113 -1.39 -7.37 -5.02
N ALA A 114 -0.45 -7.87 -5.83
CA ALA A 114 0.87 -8.26 -5.36
C ALA A 114 1.67 -7.08 -4.80
N ALA A 115 1.64 -5.92 -5.47
CA ALA A 115 2.25 -4.69 -4.98
C ALA A 115 1.58 -4.21 -3.68
N ALA A 116 0.25 -4.17 -3.65
CA ALA A 116 -0.52 -3.77 -2.47
C ALA A 116 -0.21 -4.66 -1.28
N ALA A 117 -0.13 -5.98 -1.46
CA ALA A 117 0.23 -6.91 -0.40
C ALA A 117 1.65 -6.68 0.13
N ALA A 118 2.63 -6.51 -0.76
CA ALA A 118 4.02 -6.30 -0.37
C ALA A 118 4.24 -4.94 0.33
N ASP A 119 3.66 -3.87 -0.20
CA ASP A 119 3.73 -2.54 0.42
C ASP A 119 3.01 -2.51 1.77
N ARG A 120 1.87 -3.20 1.89
CA ARG A 120 1.15 -3.32 3.18
C ARG A 120 1.96 -4.07 4.23
N ALA A 121 2.70 -5.10 3.86
CA ALA A 121 3.57 -5.81 4.81
C ALA A 121 4.65 -4.87 5.37
N ALA A 122 5.29 -4.07 4.50
CA ALA A 122 6.25 -3.07 4.93
C ALA A 122 5.62 -1.93 5.77
N ALA A 123 4.43 -1.47 5.40
CA ALA A 123 3.68 -0.49 6.18
C ALA A 123 3.19 -1.04 7.53
N ALA A 124 2.94 -2.36 7.63
CA ALA A 124 2.60 -3.00 8.89
C ALA A 124 3.80 -3.06 9.85
N ASP A 125 5.01 -3.32 9.36
CA ASP A 125 6.23 -3.20 10.16
C ASP A 125 6.36 -1.78 10.74
N TRP A 126 6.06 -0.76 9.91
CA TRP A 126 6.06 0.63 10.34
C TRP A 126 5.04 0.91 11.44
N ALA A 127 3.79 0.48 11.24
CA ALA A 127 2.72 0.64 12.22
C ALA A 127 3.08 -0.01 13.56
N ASN A 128 3.65 -1.22 13.52
CA ASN A 128 4.11 -1.92 14.71
C ASN A 128 5.22 -1.14 15.42
N HIS A 129 6.20 -0.61 14.68
CA HIS A 129 7.26 0.21 15.27
C HIS A 129 6.74 1.52 15.89
N LEU A 130 5.80 2.21 15.25
CA LEU A 130 5.12 3.37 15.82
C LEU A 130 4.39 3.02 17.13
N ALA A 131 3.69 1.89 17.16
CA ALA A 131 3.01 1.42 18.36
C ALA A 131 3.99 1.13 19.51
N MET A 132 5.14 0.50 19.21
CA MET A 132 6.21 0.28 20.19
C MET A 132 6.77 1.60 20.75
N MET A 133 6.99 2.60 19.89
CA MET A 133 7.44 3.93 20.35
C MET A 133 6.41 4.60 21.25
N ALA A 134 5.11 4.46 20.94
CA ALA A 134 4.04 5.01 21.76
C ALA A 134 3.93 4.32 23.12
N ALA A 135 4.03 2.99 23.16
CA ALA A 135 4.02 2.21 24.40
C ALA A 135 5.22 2.56 25.32
N HIS A 136 6.42 2.68 24.75
CA HIS A 136 7.58 3.17 25.50
C HIS A 136 7.34 4.58 26.07
N ALA A 137 6.80 5.49 25.26
CA ALA A 137 6.49 6.85 25.70
C ALA A 137 5.40 6.90 26.81
N ALA A 138 4.51 5.91 26.85
CA ALA A 138 3.51 5.73 27.89
C ALA A 138 4.08 5.10 29.18
N GLY A 139 5.30 4.57 29.14
CA GLY A 139 5.95 3.91 30.27
C GLY A 139 5.63 2.42 30.40
N ASP A 140 5.06 1.80 29.36
CA ASP A 140 4.69 0.36 29.38
C ASP A 140 5.92 -0.55 29.52
N PHE A 141 7.10 -0.08 29.12
CA PHE A 141 8.39 -0.75 29.30
C PHE A 141 9.57 0.22 29.29
N GLY A 142 10.67 -0.21 29.93
CA GLY A 142 11.90 0.57 30.06
C GLY A 142 12.73 0.70 28.79
N ALA A 143 13.74 1.58 28.82
CA ALA A 143 14.58 1.91 27.67
C ALA A 143 15.40 0.72 27.14
N GLU A 144 15.83 -0.20 28.00
CA GLU A 144 16.57 -1.41 27.60
C GLU A 144 15.71 -2.30 26.69
N HIS A 145 14.48 -2.61 27.13
CA HIS A 145 13.55 -3.39 26.32
C HIS A 145 13.16 -2.67 25.02
N ALA A 146 12.94 -1.35 25.09
CA ALA A 146 12.68 -0.54 23.89
C ALA A 146 13.81 -0.67 22.86
N GLN A 147 15.06 -0.59 23.32
CA GLN A 147 16.24 -0.71 22.47
C GLN A 147 16.32 -2.10 21.80
N GLU A 148 16.06 -3.18 22.53
CA GLU A 148 16.01 -4.54 21.98
C GLU A 148 14.97 -4.66 20.86
N MET A 149 13.75 -4.17 21.11
CA MET A 149 12.67 -4.18 20.13
C MET A 149 12.99 -3.34 18.88
N TRP A 150 13.57 -2.16 19.06
CA TRP A 150 14.00 -1.30 17.95
C TRP A 150 15.14 -1.94 17.15
N VAL A 151 16.04 -2.67 17.82
CA VAL A 151 17.09 -3.45 17.16
C VAL A 151 16.50 -4.55 16.30
N ALA A 152 15.59 -5.35 16.85
CA ALA A 152 14.92 -6.41 16.12
C ALA A 152 14.16 -5.85 14.90
N ALA A 153 13.37 -4.78 15.08
CA ALA A 153 12.63 -4.15 13.99
C ALA A 153 13.54 -3.68 12.85
N TRP A 154 14.67 -3.03 13.16
CA TRP A 154 15.67 -2.61 12.17
C TRP A 154 16.30 -3.79 11.43
N THR A 155 16.66 -4.85 12.14
CA THR A 155 17.29 -6.05 11.55
C THR A 155 16.34 -6.78 10.58
N HIS A 156 15.05 -6.84 10.92
CA HIS A 156 14.04 -7.53 10.10
C HIS A 156 13.49 -6.68 8.95
N ALA A 157 13.49 -5.35 9.07
CA ALA A 157 12.92 -4.43 8.09
C ALA A 157 13.33 -4.67 6.61
N PRO A 158 14.59 -5.02 6.28
CA PRO A 158 14.99 -5.24 4.89
C PRO A 158 14.16 -6.29 4.16
N GLN A 159 13.61 -7.29 4.85
CA GLN A 159 12.82 -8.34 4.23
C GLN A 159 11.59 -7.79 3.49
N ASN A 160 10.69 -7.13 4.21
CA ASN A 160 9.44 -6.60 3.65
C ASN A 160 9.70 -5.37 2.78
N LEU A 161 10.66 -4.51 3.16
CA LEU A 161 11.07 -3.37 2.35
C LEU A 161 11.60 -3.82 0.97
N ASN A 162 12.43 -4.86 0.90
CA ASN A 162 12.94 -5.34 -0.38
C ASN A 162 11.86 -6.06 -1.20
N ALA A 163 10.92 -6.75 -0.54
CA ALA A 163 9.75 -7.32 -1.22
C ALA A 163 8.88 -6.23 -1.85
N ALA A 164 8.56 -5.17 -1.11
CA ALA A 164 7.84 -3.99 -1.59
C ALA A 164 8.53 -3.34 -2.80
N ALA A 165 9.86 -3.13 -2.74
CA ALA A 165 10.61 -2.55 -3.84
C ALA A 165 10.56 -3.41 -5.12
N ARG A 166 10.67 -4.75 -4.99
CA ARG A 166 10.55 -5.67 -6.12
C ARG A 166 9.14 -5.65 -6.72
N ALA A 167 8.11 -5.66 -5.88
CA ALA A 167 6.71 -5.64 -6.33
C ALA A 167 6.38 -4.33 -7.07
N ASN A 168 6.83 -3.19 -6.55
CA ASN A 168 6.71 -1.89 -7.23
C ASN A 168 7.44 -1.84 -8.58
N THR A 169 8.62 -2.45 -8.66
CA THR A 169 9.36 -2.58 -9.93
C THR A 169 8.59 -3.44 -10.95
N ALA A 170 7.95 -4.52 -10.51
CA ALA A 170 7.10 -5.34 -11.36
C ALA A 170 5.84 -4.57 -11.81
N LEU A 171 5.22 -3.81 -10.91
CA LEU A 171 4.05 -2.98 -11.20
C LEU A 171 4.34 -1.90 -12.25
N ALA A 172 5.51 -1.26 -12.17
CA ALA A 172 5.94 -0.26 -13.16
C ALA A 172 6.11 -0.84 -14.57
N LYS A 173 6.39 -2.15 -14.69
CA LYS A 173 6.54 -2.87 -15.97
C LYS A 173 5.24 -3.50 -16.46
N ALA A 174 4.20 -3.56 -15.63
CA ALA A 174 2.95 -4.21 -15.97
C ALA A 174 2.18 -3.40 -17.02
N PRO A 175 1.49 -4.07 -17.97
CA PRO A 175 0.67 -3.38 -18.96
C PRO A 175 -0.43 -2.57 -18.28
N VAL A 176 -0.74 -1.41 -18.86
CA VAL A 176 -1.90 -0.62 -18.42
C VAL A 176 -3.19 -1.34 -18.80
N CYS A 177 -4.16 -1.32 -17.91
CA CYS A 177 -5.53 -1.70 -18.23
C CYS A 177 -6.25 -0.48 -18.84
N LYS A 178 -6.97 -0.72 -19.94
CA LYS A 178 -7.94 0.22 -20.49
C LYS A 178 -9.29 -0.51 -20.48
N PRO A 179 -10.09 -0.34 -19.40
CA PRO A 179 -11.38 -1.00 -19.22
C PRO A 179 -12.33 -0.76 -20.39
#